data_AF-A0A958T503-F1
#
_entry.id   AF-A0A958T503-F1
#
_cell.length_a   1.000
_cell.length_b   1.000
_cell.length_c   1.000
_cell.angle_alpha   90.00
_cell.angle_beta   90.00
_cell.angle_gamma   90.00
#
_symmetry.space_group_name_H-M   'P 1'
#
loop_
_entity.id
_entity.type
_entity.pdbx_description
1 polymer ?
#
loop_
_entity_poly.entity_id
_entity_poly.type
_entity_poly.pdbx_seq_one_letter_code
_entity_poly.pdbx_strand_id
1 'polypeptide(L)' 'GLAIGLALTLIHLISIPVTNTSVNPARSTSQALFVGDWALGQLWLFWVAPIIGAAIAGLVYKALAPNKD' A
#
# COMPACT_ATOMS: atom_id res chain seq x y z
N GLY A 1 -13.84 -2.36 -10.21
CA GLY A 1 -13.79 -3.61 -9.44
C GLY A 1 -12.64 -4.48 -9.88
N LEU A 2 -12.79 -5.16 -11.02
CA LEU A 2 -11.80 -6.14 -11.53
C LEU A 2 -10.38 -5.56 -11.67
N ALA A 3 -10.21 -4.41 -12.34
CA ALA A 3 -8.88 -3.82 -12.54
C ALA A 3 -8.16 -3.50 -11.22
N ILE A 4 -8.88 -2.97 -10.22
CA ILE A 4 -8.33 -2.67 -8.90
C ILE A 4 -7.96 -3.97 -8.16
N GLY A 5 -8.83 -4.99 -8.23
CA GLY A 5 -8.58 -6.29 -7.61
C GLY A 5 -7.36 -6.99 -8.21
N LEU A 6 -7.24 -7.02 -9.53
CA LEU A 6 -6.08 -7.61 -10.21
C LEU A 6 -4.79 -6.82 -9.97
N ALA A 7 -4.87 -5.49 -9.88
CA ALA A 7 -3.72 -4.67 -9.47
C ALA A 7 -3.24 -5.04 -8.05
N LEU A 8 -4.16 -5.25 -7.11
CA LEU A 8 -3.81 -5.71 -5.77
C LEU A 8 -3.17 -7.10 -5.79
N THR A 9 -3.71 -8.03 -6.57
CA THR A 9 -3.12 -9.37 -6.76
C THR A 9 -1.69 -9.26 -7.29
N LEU A 10 -1.46 -8.45 -8.32
CA LEU A 10 -0.13 -8.24 -8.89
C LEU A 10 0.86 -7.69 -7.85
N ILE A 11 0.45 -6.70 -7.06
CA ILE A 11 1.31 -6.13 -6.01
C ILE A 11 1.71 -7.20 -4.98
N HIS A 12 0.81 -8.13 -4.64
CA HIS A 12 1.13 -9.25 -3.75
C HIS A 12 2.14 -10.21 -4.38
N LEU A 13 1.94 -10.59 -5.64
CA LEU A 13 2.86 -11.49 -6.35
C LEU A 13 4.30 -10.97 -6.37
N ILE A 14 4.49 -9.65 -6.36
CA ILE A 14 5.80 -9.01 -6.38
C ILE A 14 6.36 -8.80 -4.96
N SER A 15 5.56 -8.31 -4.02
CA SER A 15 6.09 -7.70 -2.78
C SER A 15 5.92 -8.54 -1.50
N ILE A 16 5.28 -9.73 -1.57
CA ILE A 16 5.21 -10.67 -0.44
C ILE A 16 6.60 -11.03 0.11
N PRO A 17 7.60 -11.42 -0.70
CA PRO A 17 8.91 -11.83 -0.18
C PRO A 17 9.69 -10.71 0.50
N VAL A 18 9.36 -9.45 0.22
CA VAL A 18 10.11 -8.28 0.71
C VAL A 18 9.50 -7.73 2.00
N THR A 19 8.18 -7.53 2.04
CA THR A 19 7.50 -6.86 3.16
C THR A 19 6.22 -7.55 3.62
N ASN A 20 5.96 -8.77 3.12
CA ASN A 20 4.68 -9.45 3.26
C ASN A 20 3.48 -8.65 2.71
N THR A 21 3.75 -7.72 1.79
CA THR A 21 2.81 -6.82 1.12
C THR A 21 1.87 -6.08 2.10
N SER A 22 2.29 -4.88 2.52
CA SER A 22 1.39 -3.98 3.25
C SER A 22 0.45 -3.23 2.31
N VAL A 23 0.97 -2.21 1.61
CA VAL A 23 0.27 -1.22 0.75
C VAL A 23 -1.05 -0.66 1.30
N ASN A 24 -1.36 -0.91 2.58
CA ASN A 24 -2.60 -0.59 3.26
C ASN A 24 -2.32 -0.52 4.78
N PRO A 25 -2.26 0.69 5.35
CA PRO A 25 -1.95 0.88 6.77
C PRO A 25 -2.94 0.17 7.73
N ALA A 26 -4.22 0.10 7.37
CA ALA A 26 -5.24 -0.57 8.19
C ALA A 26 -5.02 -2.09 8.22
N ARG A 27 -4.64 -2.69 7.07
CA ARG A 27 -4.31 -4.12 6.97
C ARG A 27 -3.06 -4.48 7.80
N SER A 28 -2.06 -3.60 7.84
CA SER A 28 -0.86 -3.82 8.66
C SER A 28 -1.15 -3.64 10.15
N THR A 29 -1.93 -2.61 10.51
CA THR A 29 -2.30 -2.33 11.90
C THR A 29 -3.09 -3.49 12.51
N SER A 30 -4.04 -4.07 11.76
CA SER A 30 -4.84 -5.17 12.28
C SER A 30 -3.99 -6.34 12.76
N GLN A 31 -2.99 -6.76 11.98
CA GLN A 31 -2.12 -7.87 12.35
C GLN A 31 -1.10 -7.48 13.44
N ALA A 32 -0.52 -6.28 13.34
CA ALA A 32 0.51 -5.83 14.28
C ALA A 32 -0.01 -5.75 15.72
N LEU A 33 -1.30 -5.43 15.92
CA LEU A 33 -1.92 -5.43 17.24
C LEU A 33 -1.99 -6.82 17.90
N PHE A 34 -2.15 -7.88 17.10
CA PHE A 34 -2.20 -9.25 17.62
C PHE A 34 -0.81 -9.90 17.72
N VAL A 35 0.12 -9.53 16.84
CA VAL A 35 1.51 -10.01 16.89
C VAL A 35 2.30 -9.32 18.01
N GLY A 36 2.07 -8.02 18.22
CA GLY A 36 2.77 -7.22 19.22
C GLY A 36 4.25 -6.98 18.87
N ASP A 37 5.02 -6.56 19.89
CA ASP A 37 6.47 -6.44 19.91
C ASP A 37 7.09 -5.90 18.60
N TRP A 38 7.84 -6.72 17.87
CA TRP A 38 8.55 -6.33 16.65
C TRP A 38 7.62 -5.77 15.56
N ALA A 39 6.38 -6.23 15.46
CA ALA A 39 5.44 -5.80 14.43
C ALA A 39 4.93 -4.37 14.69
N LEU A 40 4.72 -4.01 15.96
CA LEU A 40 4.37 -2.64 16.34
C LEU A 40 5.55 -1.69 16.14
N GLY A 41 6.77 -2.14 16.47
CA GLY A 41 7.99 -1.36 16.25
C GLY A 41 8.25 -1.01 14.78
N GLN A 42 7.79 -1.84 13.84
CA GLN A 42 7.92 -1.61 12.40
C GLN A 42 6.67 -0.98 11.75
N LEU A 43 5.55 -0.87 12.47
CA LEU A 43 4.26 -0.47 11.91
C LEU A 43 4.29 0.91 11.24
N TRP A 44 5.10 1.84 11.76
CA TRP A 44 5.21 3.21 11.22
C TRP A 44 5.60 3.23 9.73
N LEU A 45 6.46 2.31 9.28
CA LEU A 45 6.89 2.22 7.89
C LEU A 45 5.71 1.91 6.97
N PHE A 46 4.80 1.05 7.44
CA PHE A 46 3.59 0.64 6.74
C PHE A 46 2.47 1.69 6.77
N TRP A 47 2.66 2.78 7.51
CA TRP A 47 1.84 3.98 7.39
C TRP A 47 2.48 4.97 6.42
N VAL A 48 3.74 5.31 6.63
CA VAL A 48 4.44 6.36 5.87
C VAL A 48 4.59 5.99 4.39
N ALA A 49 5.10 4.79 4.09
CA ALA A 49 5.40 4.42 2.71
C ALA A 49 4.14 4.31 1.82
N PRO A 50 3.04 3.63 2.24
CA PRO A 50 1.83 3.58 1.42
C PRO A 50 1.16 4.94 1.21
N ILE A 51 1.14 5.81 2.23
CA ILE A 51 0.53 7.15 2.11
C ILE A 51 1.32 8.04 1.15
N ILE A 52 2.65 8.06 1.26
CA ILE A 52 3.50 8.81 0.33
C ILE A 52 3.33 8.27 -1.10
N GLY A 53 3.36 6.94 -1.27
CA GLY A 53 3.15 6.30 -2.57
C GLY A 53 1.79 6.66 -3.19
N ALA A 54 0.72 6.63 -2.39
CA ALA A 54 -0.61 7.02 -2.84
C ALA A 54 -0.70 8.49 -3.24
N ALA A 55 -0.07 9.39 -2.47
CA ALA A 55 -0.01 10.81 -2.81
C ALA A 55 0.74 11.04 -4.14
N ILE A 56 1.90 10.41 -4.32
CA ILE A 56 2.67 10.48 -5.57
C ILE A 56 1.84 9.94 -6.74
N ALA A 57 1.21 8.77 -6.59
CA ALA A 57 0.38 8.19 -7.64
C ALA A 57 -0.78 9.12 -8.05
N GLY A 58 -1.45 9.76 -7.08
CA GLY A 58 -2.50 10.73 -7.33
C GLY A 58 -2.00 11.97 -8.07
N LEU A 59 -0.82 12.50 -7.69
CA LEU A 59 -0.20 13.63 -8.37
C LEU A 59 0.22 13.29 -9.80
N VAL A 60 0.83 12.12 -10.01
CA VAL A 60 1.23 11.63 -11.34
C VAL A 60 0.02 11.45 -12.24
N TYR A 61 -1.05 10.84 -11.72
CA TYR A 61 -2.29 10.70 -12.47
C TYR A 61 -2.87 12.06 -12.84
N LYS A 62 -2.94 13.00 -11.91
CA LYS A 62 -3.42 14.36 -12.19
C LYS A 62 -2.58 15.09 -13.26
N ALA A 63 -1.26 14.88 -13.25
CA ALA A 63 -0.35 15.58 -14.16
C ALA A 63 -0.34 14.99 -15.59
N LEU A 64 -0.56 13.68 -15.72
CA LEU A 64 -0.38 12.96 -16.99
C LEU A 64 -1.68 12.44 -17.60
N ALA A 65 -2.75 12.31 -16.82
CA ALA A 65 -4.02 11.85 -17.37
C ALA A 65 -4.54 12.87 -18.39
N PRO A 66 -5.01 12.42 -19.56
CA PRO A 66 -5.64 13.30 -20.53
C PRO A 66 -6.78 14.08 -19.87
N ASN A 67 -6.85 15.38 -20.13
CA ASN A 67 -8.02 16.16 -19.75
C ASN A 67 -9.23 15.55 -20.46
N LYS A 68 -10.28 15.30 -19.70
CA LYS A 68 -11.57 14.89 -20.24
C LYS A 68 -12.32 16.19 -20.54
N ASP A 69 -12.10 16.72 -21.74
CA ASP A 69 -12.91 17.82 -22.28
C ASP A 69 -14.40 17.42 -22.31
#